data_AF-A0A934NKS5-F1
#
_entry.id   AF-A0A934NKS5-F1
#
_cell.length_a   1.000
_cell.length_b   1.000
_cell.length_c   1.000
_cell.angle_alpha   90.00
_cell.angle_beta   90.00
_cell.angle_gamma   90.00
#
_symmetry.space_group_name_H-M   'P 1'
#
loop_
_entity.id
_entity.type
_entity.pdbx_description
1 polymer ?
#
loop_
_entity_poly.entity_id
_entity_poly.type
_entity_poly.pdbx_seq_one_letter_code
_entity_poly.pdbx_strand_id
1 'polypeptide(L)' 'MYLSEGSYTFSKDIKISVGNNSQKPAAKYLSDLLEKAAGFPLNIIDTKDENGVVFIEDETLASETYTLEVTAKSIT' A
#
# COMPACT_ATOMS: atom_id res chain seq x y z
N MET A 1 -11.44 -10.67 -7.87
CA MET A 1 -11.23 -10.85 -6.43
C MET A 1 -11.21 -12.33 -6.13
N TYR A 2 -10.07 -12.88 -5.73
CA TYR A 2 -9.92 -14.27 -5.32
C TYR A 2 -9.52 -14.25 -3.84
N LEU A 3 -10.25 -14.97 -2.99
CA LEU A 3 -9.97 -15.03 -1.56
C LEU A 3 -9.18 -16.29 -1.26
N SER A 4 -7.96 -16.12 -0.78
CA SER A 4 -7.10 -17.19 -0.26
C SER A 4 -7.09 -17.19 1.27
N GLU A 5 -6.73 -18.32 1.86
CA GLU A 5 -6.54 -18.42 3.31
C GLU A 5 -5.33 -17.57 3.75
N GLY A 6 -5.49 -16.84 4.85
CA GLY A 6 -4.48 -15.96 5.41
C GLY A 6 -5.01 -14.55 5.66
N SER A 7 -4.19 -13.73 6.33
CA SER A 7 -4.52 -12.33 6.60
C SER A 7 -3.24 -11.50 6.66
N TYR A 8 -3.32 -10.27 6.17
CA TYR A 8 -2.32 -9.25 6.43
C TYR A 8 -2.67 -8.49 7.71
N THR A 9 -1.68 -8.25 8.56
CA THR A 9 -1.86 -7.50 9.81
C THR A 9 -1.11 -6.18 9.73
N PHE A 10 -1.85 -5.07 9.88
CA PHE A 10 -1.27 -3.75 9.99
C PHE A 10 -0.57 -3.57 11.34
N SER A 11 0.64 -3.00 11.33
CA SER A 11 1.35 -2.56 12.52
C SER A 11 1.93 -1.16 12.30
N LYS A 12 2.34 -0.49 13.37
CA LYS A 12 2.99 0.82 13.31
C LYS A 12 4.36 0.82 12.60
N ASP A 13 4.96 -0.35 12.44
CA ASP A 13 6.32 -0.50 11.92
C ASP A 13 6.33 -0.70 10.39
N ILE A 14 5.15 -0.93 9.79
CA ILE A 14 5.02 -1.07 8.34
C ILE A 14 5.19 0.29 7.67
N LYS A 15 5.52 0.26 6.38
CA LYS A 15 5.67 1.46 5.57
C LYS A 15 4.80 1.38 4.32
N ILE A 16 4.59 2.54 3.70
CA ILE A 16 3.98 2.65 2.39
C ILE A 16 5.09 2.99 1.40
N SER A 17 5.44 2.02 0.56
CA SER A 17 6.41 2.18 -0.52
C SER A 17 5.72 2.74 -1.76
N VAL A 18 6.27 3.80 -2.36
CA VAL A 18 5.81 4.32 -3.65
C VAL A 18 6.87 4.12 -4.72
N GLY A 19 6.44 3.69 -5.91
CA GLY A 19 7.31 3.53 -7.08
C GLY A 19 7.54 4.82 -7.87
N ASN A 20 6.61 5.78 -7.79
CA ASN A 20 6.76 7.08 -8.45
C ASN A 20 6.12 8.24 -7.66
N ASN A 21 6.45 9.48 -8.05
CA ASN A 21 5.93 10.68 -7.37
C ASN A 21 4.41 10.87 -7.55
N SER A 22 3.83 10.36 -8.63
CA SER A 22 2.39 10.46 -8.90
C SER A 22 1.55 9.61 -7.93
N GLN A 23 2.15 8.61 -7.29
CA GLN A 23 1.50 7.76 -6.28
C GLN A 23 1.50 8.38 -4.87
N LYS A 24 2.34 9.41 -4.61
CA LYS A 24 2.44 10.06 -3.28
C LYS A 24 1.11 10.60 -2.75
N PRO A 25 0.24 11.24 -3.55
CA PRO A 25 -1.06 11.71 -3.07
C PRO A 25 -1.96 10.56 -2.59
N ALA A 26 -1.98 9.43 -3.31
CA ALA A 26 -2.76 8.26 -2.93
C ALA A 26 -2.20 7.60 -1.66
N ALA A 27 -0.87 7.45 -1.58
CA ALA A 27 -0.19 6.94 -0.39
C ALA A 27 -0.45 7.83 0.85
N LYS A 28 -0.42 9.17 0.68
CA LYS A 28 -0.74 10.11 1.75
C LYS A 28 -2.18 10.00 2.20
N TYR A 29 -3.12 9.90 1.28
CA TYR A 29 -4.52 9.68 1.61
C TYR A 29 -4.73 8.39 2.41
N LEU A 30 -4.11 7.29 2.00
CA LEU A 30 -4.16 6.01 2.73
C LEU A 30 -3.56 6.14 4.14
N SER A 31 -2.39 6.79 4.25
CA SER A 31 -1.76 7.05 5.55
C SER A 31 -2.67 7.85 6.48
N ASP A 32 -3.32 8.91 5.97
CA ASP A 32 -4.18 9.77 6.77
C ASP A 32 -5.45 9.03 7.24
N LEU A 33 -6.00 8.14 6.40
CA LEU A 33 -7.12 7.27 6.78
C LEU A 33 -6.71 6.28 7.88
N LEU A 34 -5.54 5.65 7.74
CA LEU A 34 -5.04 4.69 8.72
C LEU A 34 -4.62 5.38 10.02
N GLU A 35 -4.07 6.59 9.97
CA GLU A 35 -3.78 7.37 11.17
C GLU A 35 -5.05 7.68 11.95
N LYS A 36 -6.13 8.06 11.25
CA LYS A 36 -7.44 8.31 11.88
C LYS A 36 -8.08 7.03 12.44
N ALA A 37 -7.92 5.89 11.77
CA ALA A 37 -8.58 4.64 12.16
C ALA A 37 -7.80 3.83 13.20
N ALA A 38 -6.48 3.72 13.02
CA ALA A 38 -5.57 2.90 13.83
C ALA A 38 -4.79 3.71 14.88
N GLY A 39 -4.78 5.03 14.79
CA GLY A 39 -4.17 5.92 15.77
C GLY A 39 -2.65 6.06 15.64
N PHE A 40 -2.05 5.61 14.54
CA PHE A 40 -0.63 5.81 14.25
C PHE A 40 -0.39 6.17 12.77
N PRO A 41 0.55 7.10 12.49
CA PRO A 41 0.90 7.43 11.12
C PRO A 41 1.74 6.32 10.49
N LEU A 42 1.55 6.09 9.19
CA LEU A 42 2.42 5.22 8.40
C LEU A 42 3.44 6.05 7.62
N ASN A 43 4.70 5.65 7.66
CA ASN A 43 5.74 6.34 6.93
C ASN A 43 5.66 6.00 5.44
N ILE A 44 5.73 7.02 4.60
CA ILE A 44 5.81 6.88 3.13
C ILE A 44 7.28 6.95 2.73
N ILE A 45 7.74 5.99 1.94
CA ILE A 45 9.11 5.91 1.45
C ILE A 45 9.14 5.77 -0.07
N ASP A 46 10.17 6.35 -0.68
CA ASP A 46 10.41 6.31 -2.13
C ASP A 46 11.26 5.10 -2.56
N THR A 47 11.55 4.20 -1.62
CA THR A 47 12.34 2.98 -1.83
C THR A 47 11.44 1.75 -1.73
N LYS A 48 11.69 0.74 -2.56
CA LYS A 48 10.96 -0.52 -2.50
C LYS A 48 11.25 -1.26 -1.18
N ASP A 49 10.26 -1.29 -0.30
CA ASP A 49 10.21 -2.17 0.88
C ASP A 49 9.11 -3.20 0.65
N GLU A 50 9.46 -4.49 0.68
CA GLU A 50 8.52 -5.60 0.46
C GLU A 50 7.68 -5.94 1.70
N ASN A 51 7.83 -5.17 2.78
CA ASN A 51 7.07 -5.33 4.00
C ASN A 51 6.19 -4.09 4.22
N GLY A 52 4.88 -4.24 4.03
CA GLY A 52 3.97 -3.10 4.06
C GLY A 52 3.00 -3.02 2.89
N VAL A 53 2.66 -1.79 2.55
CA VAL A 53 1.86 -1.45 1.38
C VAL A 53 2.80 -0.97 0.28
N VAL A 54 2.68 -1.50 -0.93
CA VAL A 54 3.60 -1.21 -2.04
C VAL A 54 2.80 -0.74 -3.26
N PHE A 55 2.96 0.52 -3.65
CA PHE A 55 2.40 1.02 -4.89
C PHE A 55 3.35 0.70 -6.05
N ILE A 56 2.85 -0.05 -7.04
CA ILE A 56 3.58 -0.42 -8.24
C ILE A 56 2.88 0.20 -9.45
N GLU A 57 3.66 0.77 -10.35
CA GLU A 57 3.16 1.24 -11.63
C GLU A 57 3.03 0.07 -12.60
N ASP A 58 1.86 -0.06 -13.23
CA ASP A 58 1.59 -1.02 -14.28
C ASP A 58 1.05 -0.27 -15.50
N GLU A 59 1.94 -0.06 -16.48
CA GLU A 59 1.64 0.66 -17.72
C GLU A 59 0.68 -0.11 -18.65
N THR A 60 0.41 -1.39 -18.35
CA THR A 60 -0.53 -2.21 -19.13
C THR A 60 -1.99 -1.96 -18.75
N LEU A 61 -2.21 -1.32 -17.60
CA LEU A 61 -3.53 -0.98 -17.09
C LEU A 61 -4.08 0.27 -17.75
N ALA A 62 -5.38 0.24 -18.06
CA ALA A 62 -6.08 1.44 -18.51
C ALA A 62 -6.18 2.46 -17.36
N SER A 63 -6.39 3.74 -17.72
CA SER A 63 -6.60 4.80 -16.72
C SER A 63 -7.66 4.40 -15.70
N GLU A 64 -7.43 4.71 -14.43
CA GLU A 64 -8.31 4.41 -13.29
C GLU A 64 -8.48 2.91 -12.97
N THR A 65 -7.79 2.01 -13.67
CA THR A 65 -7.78 0.58 -13.32
C THR A 65 -6.61 0.25 -12.39
N TYR A 66 -6.82 -0.73 -11.51
CA TYR A 66 -5.82 -1.19 -10.57
C TYR A 66 -5.99 -2.69 -10.32
N THR A 67 -4.88 -3.33 -9.96
CA THR A 67 -4.87 -4.66 -9.35
C THR A 67 -4.55 -4.48 -7.87
N LEU A 68 -5.18 -5.29 -7.02
CA LEU A 68 -4.90 -5.33 -5.59
C LEU A 68 -4.64 -6.77 -5.18
N GLU A 69 -3.46 -7.03 -4.65
CA GLU A 69 -3.05 -8.30 -4.08
C GLU A 69 -2.75 -8.14 -2.59
N VAL A 70 -3.27 -9.05 -1.78
CA VAL A 70 -3.03 -9.08 -0.33
C VAL A 70 -2.45 -10.42 0.04
N THR A 71 -1.25 -10.41 0.61
CA THR A 71 -0.56 -11.59 1.13
C THR A 71 -0.30 -11.42 2.63
N ALA A 72 0.15 -12.48 3.31
CA ALA A 72 0.53 -12.37 4.72
C ALA A 72 1.74 -11.43 4.95
N LYS A 73 2.50 -11.09 3.90
CA LYS A 73 3.72 -10.26 3.97
C LYS A 73 3.50 -8.82 3.50
N SER A 74 2.62 -8.60 2.53
CA SER A 74 2.44 -7.29 1.91
C SER A 74 1.07 -7.11 1.25
N ILE A 75 0.74 -5.84 1.01
CA ILE A 75 -0.34 -5.41 0.14
C ILE A 75 0.30 -4.72 -1.07
N THR A 76 -0.11 -5.06 -2.29
CA THR A 76 0.44 -4.51 -3.53
C THR A 76 -0.67 -4.12 -4.48
#